data_AF-A0A9P4MXX0-F1
#
_entry.id   AF-A0A9P4MXX0-F1
#
_cell.length_a   1.000
_cell.length_b   1.000
_cell.length_c   1.000
_cell.angle_alpha   90.00
_cell.angle_beta   90.00
_cell.angle_gamma   90.00
#
_symmetry.space_group_name_H-M   'P 1'
#
loop_
_entity.id
_entity.type
_entity.pdbx_description
1 polymer ?
#
loop_
_entity_poly.entity_id
_entity_poly.type
_entity_poly.pdbx_seq_one_letter_code
_entity_poly.pdbx_strand_id
1 'polypeptide(L)'
;MADIAPLRNLRAQCLCTRSSLTFAVPISSLPLRTHFCHCSICRHTHGTLCTIHAFISPPAFNPDTFTTYKSSIATRYFCSTCGAHMMDYGEGNWCLATSLVEGDDENLWKFTEHIFLDATGDGGVGGLLDEINGSKLDKWKERDESSGEWMPSPSSSQSTSSSTALQASCYCKGVQFSISRPTPNTHDPAPENLTPTDRNKWFAVFCFCTSCRLASGCAIMPWTFLTTDAITLLDGSPYRPVFGTAKLYESSRGIARTFCGTCGATLAYHTDERPGMVDIAVGLLETKNSLDRGWLEWRTHRLAKEEDAVWHGLKSSLKEGLRKLKD
;
A
#
# COMPACT_ATOMS: atom_id res chain seq x y z
N MET A 1 31.07 15.63 -31.90
CA MET A 1 30.56 14.41 -31.22
C MET A 1 29.67 14.92 -30.11
N ALA A 2 28.38 14.58 -30.10
CA ALA A 2 27.50 14.99 -29.01
C ALA A 2 27.95 14.27 -27.74
N ASP A 3 28.19 15.04 -26.68
CA ASP A 3 28.59 14.52 -25.37
C ASP A 3 27.41 13.72 -24.80
N ILE A 4 27.56 12.39 -24.72
CA ILE A 4 26.49 11.52 -24.22
C ILE A 4 26.47 11.71 -22.70
N ALA A 5 25.38 12.30 -22.19
CA ALA A 5 25.21 12.51 -20.76
C ALA A 5 25.40 11.18 -20.01
N PRO A 6 26.17 11.17 -18.90
CA PRO A 6 26.45 9.93 -18.18
C PRO A 6 25.16 9.37 -17.57
N LEU A 7 24.96 8.06 -17.71
CA LEU A 7 23.80 7.33 -17.24
C LEU A 7 24.15 6.45 -16.04
N ARG A 8 23.25 6.36 -15.08
CA ARG A 8 23.26 5.35 -14.02
C ARG A 8 22.20 4.30 -14.35
N ASN A 9 22.61 3.03 -14.39
CA ASN A 9 21.68 1.90 -14.52
C ASN A 9 21.19 1.48 -13.13
N LEU A 10 19.88 1.41 -12.96
CA LEU A 10 19.22 0.96 -11.74
C LEU A 10 18.46 -0.34 -12.02
N ARG A 11 18.28 -1.16 -10.99
CA ARG A 11 17.57 -2.45 -11.03
C ARG A 11 16.49 -2.47 -9.97
N ALA A 12 15.33 -3.02 -10.30
CA ALA A 12 14.26 -3.30 -9.34
C ALA A 12 13.86 -4.78 -9.39
N GLN A 13 13.49 -5.34 -8.25
CA GLN A 13 13.08 -6.74 -8.14
C GLN A 13 11.91 -6.94 -7.17
N CYS A 14 11.06 -7.92 -7.49
CA CYS A 14 9.98 -8.36 -6.60
C CYS A 14 10.49 -9.26 -5.46
N LEU A 15 9.64 -9.54 -4.47
CA LEU A 15 9.95 -10.42 -3.33
C LEU A 15 10.48 -11.80 -3.74
N CYS A 16 9.89 -12.44 -4.75
CA CYS A 16 10.29 -13.79 -5.17
C CYS A 16 11.44 -13.81 -6.20
N THR A 17 11.99 -12.63 -6.53
CA THR A 17 13.08 -12.38 -7.49
C THR A 17 12.87 -12.85 -8.93
N ARG A 18 11.73 -13.50 -9.24
CA ARG A 18 11.40 -13.95 -10.61
C ARG A 18 11.14 -12.80 -11.57
N SER A 19 10.46 -11.76 -11.09
CA SER A 19 10.27 -10.51 -11.85
C SER A 19 11.32 -9.49 -11.43
N SER A 20 12.04 -8.99 -12.42
CA SER A 20 12.98 -7.88 -12.26
C SER A 20 13.00 -7.03 -13.53
N LEU A 21 13.45 -5.79 -13.38
CA LEU A 21 13.60 -4.84 -14.47
C LEU A 21 14.86 -3.99 -14.26
N THR A 22 15.37 -3.43 -15.35
CA THR A 22 16.46 -2.45 -15.33
C THR A 22 16.08 -1.23 -16.13
N PHE A 23 16.53 -0.05 -15.70
CA PHE A 23 16.27 1.21 -16.39
C PHE A 23 17.46 2.16 -16.22
N ALA A 24 17.71 2.97 -17.24
CA ALA A 24 18.75 3.96 -17.23
C ALA A 24 18.20 5.34 -16.82
N VAL A 25 18.97 6.05 -16.00
CA VAL A 25 18.65 7.39 -15.51
C VAL A 25 19.83 8.32 -15.79
N PRO A 26 19.64 9.49 -16.42
CA PRO A 26 20.69 10.50 -16.50
C PRO A 26 21.12 10.91 -15.09
N ILE A 27 22.44 10.93 -14.83
CA ILE A 27 22.94 11.28 -13.50
C ILE A 27 22.50 12.70 -13.09
N SER A 28 22.40 13.61 -14.05
CA SER A 28 21.92 14.98 -13.84
C SER A 28 20.44 15.08 -13.44
N SER A 29 19.65 14.01 -13.62
CA SER A 29 18.24 13.94 -13.20
C SER A 29 18.06 13.35 -11.81
N LEU A 30 19.13 12.90 -11.15
CA LEU A 30 19.06 12.42 -9.77
C LEU A 30 19.12 13.60 -8.78
N PRO A 31 18.37 13.56 -7.67
CA PRO A 31 17.35 12.56 -7.32
C PRO A 31 16.08 12.63 -8.20
N LEU A 32 15.45 11.48 -8.47
CA LEU A 32 14.24 11.39 -9.29
C LEU A 32 13.00 11.90 -8.54
N ARG A 33 12.22 12.75 -9.20
CA ARG A 33 10.91 13.21 -8.69
C ARG A 33 9.99 12.01 -8.43
N THR A 34 9.50 11.91 -7.21
CA THR A 34 8.70 10.80 -6.70
C THR A 34 7.44 11.34 -6.04
N HIS A 35 6.28 10.77 -6.39
CA HIS A 35 4.98 11.21 -5.90
C HIS A 35 4.24 10.09 -5.16
N PHE A 36 3.35 10.49 -4.27
CA PHE A 36 2.40 9.61 -3.59
C PHE A 36 1.03 9.72 -4.27
N CYS A 37 0.53 8.65 -4.87
CA CYS A 37 -0.80 8.63 -5.46
C CYS A 37 -1.83 7.97 -4.53
N HIS A 38 -2.92 8.68 -4.25
CA HIS A 38 -3.96 8.28 -3.29
C HIS A 38 -5.30 7.89 -3.93
N CYS A 39 -5.37 7.86 -5.26
CA CYS A 39 -6.61 7.58 -5.98
C CYS A 39 -7.14 6.16 -5.63
N SER A 40 -8.46 6.00 -5.68
CA SER A 40 -9.11 4.71 -5.36
C SER A 40 -8.60 3.57 -6.24
N ILE A 41 -8.32 3.82 -7.52
CA ILE A 41 -7.74 2.80 -8.42
C ILE A 41 -6.43 2.28 -7.84
N CYS A 42 -5.48 3.18 -7.51
CA CYS A 42 -4.19 2.79 -6.96
C CYS A 42 -4.33 2.04 -5.64
N ARG A 43 -5.20 2.50 -4.73
CA ARG A 43 -5.41 1.81 -3.44
C ARG A 43 -5.93 0.40 -3.62
N HIS A 44 -6.99 0.22 -4.39
CA HIS A 44 -7.65 -1.08 -4.58
C HIS A 44 -6.88 -2.01 -5.54
N THR A 45 -5.95 -1.51 -6.37
CA THR A 45 -5.07 -2.37 -7.17
C THR A 45 -3.79 -2.74 -6.45
N HIS A 46 -3.34 -2.01 -5.42
CA HIS A 46 -2.11 -2.35 -4.69
C HIS A 46 -2.38 -2.96 -3.32
N GLY A 47 -3.57 -2.74 -2.75
CA GLY A 47 -3.90 -3.07 -1.36
C GLY A 47 -3.30 -2.08 -0.34
N THR A 48 -2.70 -1.00 -0.82
CA THR A 48 -2.05 0.03 0.00
C THR A 48 -2.91 1.29 0.09
N LEU A 49 -2.59 2.20 1.02
CA LEU A 49 -3.29 3.49 1.12
C LEU A 49 -2.74 4.56 0.17
N CYS A 50 -1.55 4.34 -0.38
CA CYS A 50 -0.99 5.11 -1.48
C CYS A 50 0.04 4.26 -2.24
N THR A 51 0.37 4.69 -3.45
CA THR A 51 1.55 4.19 -4.20
C THR A 51 2.65 5.23 -4.16
N ILE A 52 3.92 4.81 -4.21
CA ILE A 52 5.08 5.70 -4.20
C ILE A 52 5.85 5.48 -5.50
N HIS A 53 5.59 6.34 -6.50
CA HIS A 53 6.02 6.10 -7.87
C HIS A 53 6.90 7.23 -8.42
N ALA A 54 7.79 6.88 -9.34
CA ALA A 54 8.58 7.83 -10.13
C ALA A 54 8.47 7.50 -11.62
N PHE A 55 8.46 8.53 -12.46
CA PHE A 55 8.54 8.33 -13.91
C PHE A 55 9.95 7.86 -14.28
N ILE A 56 10.02 6.89 -15.18
CA ILE A 56 11.28 6.32 -15.65
C ILE A 56 11.31 6.23 -17.18
N SER A 57 12.52 6.14 -17.72
CA SER A 57 12.72 5.74 -19.12
C SER A 57 12.20 4.31 -19.34
N PRO A 58 11.89 3.91 -20.58
CA PRO A 58 11.44 2.55 -20.88
C PRO A 58 12.34 1.48 -20.25
N PRO A 59 11.79 0.61 -19.38
CA PRO A 59 12.58 -0.41 -18.71
C PRO A 59 12.85 -1.60 -19.64
N ALA A 60 13.96 -2.29 -19.40
CA ALA A 60 14.20 -3.63 -19.93
C ALA A 60 13.76 -4.66 -18.90
N PHE A 61 12.90 -5.61 -19.30
CA PHE A 61 12.36 -6.66 -18.43
C PHE A 61 11.90 -7.87 -19.25
N ASN A 62 11.75 -9.03 -18.60
CA ASN A 62 11.15 -10.22 -19.21
C ASN A 62 9.63 -10.22 -19.00
N PRO A 63 8.79 -9.99 -20.03
CA PRO A 63 7.34 -9.93 -19.89
C PRO A 63 6.70 -11.23 -19.41
N ASP A 64 7.31 -12.40 -19.64
CA ASP A 64 6.75 -13.71 -19.24
C ASP A 64 6.65 -13.89 -17.73
N THR A 65 7.42 -13.09 -16.98
CA THR A 65 7.39 -13.10 -15.51
C THR A 65 6.31 -12.20 -14.93
N PHE A 66 5.65 -11.38 -15.76
CA PHE A 66 4.64 -10.41 -15.34
C PHE A 66 3.24 -10.83 -15.78
N THR A 67 2.25 -10.48 -14.96
CA THR A 67 0.84 -10.43 -15.35
C THR A 67 0.47 -8.96 -15.52
N THR A 68 -0.35 -8.66 -16.52
CA THR A 68 -0.78 -7.29 -16.80
C THR A 68 -2.25 -7.08 -16.49
N TYR A 69 -2.59 -5.88 -16.04
CA TYR A 69 -3.97 -5.48 -15.79
C TYR A 69 -4.23 -4.07 -16.32
N LYS A 70 -5.19 -3.94 -17.23
CA LYS A 70 -5.59 -2.64 -17.78
C LYS A 70 -6.70 -2.01 -16.91
N SER A 71 -6.35 -0.91 -16.24
CA SER A 71 -7.31 -0.01 -15.60
C SER A 71 -7.68 1.15 -16.53
N SER A 72 -8.56 2.05 -16.09
CA SER A 72 -8.95 3.22 -16.88
C SER A 72 -7.80 4.21 -17.13
N ILE A 73 -6.78 4.24 -16.27
CA ILE A 73 -5.67 5.22 -16.35
C ILE A 73 -4.35 4.61 -16.81
N ALA A 74 -4.11 3.32 -16.58
CA ALA A 74 -2.83 2.67 -16.86
C ALA A 74 -2.95 1.16 -17.04
N THR A 75 -1.99 0.59 -17.78
CA THR A 75 -1.67 -0.83 -17.75
C THR A 75 -0.69 -1.08 -16.61
N ARG A 76 -1.04 -1.94 -15.66
CA ARG A 76 -0.24 -2.30 -14.50
C ARG A 76 0.48 -3.61 -14.74
N TYR A 77 1.71 -3.72 -14.25
CA TYR A 77 2.53 -4.92 -14.37
C TYR A 77 2.95 -5.38 -12.97
N PHE A 78 2.59 -6.61 -12.65
CA PHE A 78 2.91 -7.23 -11.36
C PHE A 78 3.47 -8.63 -11.55
N CYS A 79 4.27 -9.10 -10.60
CA CYS A 79 4.88 -10.41 -10.66
C CYS A 79 3.82 -11.52 -10.71
N SER A 80 3.87 -12.39 -11.72
CA SER A 80 2.93 -13.50 -11.88
C SER A 80 2.98 -14.53 -10.75
N THR A 81 4.08 -14.53 -9.97
CA THR A 81 4.31 -15.48 -8.87
C THR A 81 3.93 -14.90 -7.51
N CYS A 82 4.45 -13.74 -7.13
CA CYS A 82 4.25 -13.17 -5.79
C CYS A 82 3.31 -11.97 -5.72
N GLY A 83 2.77 -11.51 -6.86
CA GLY A 83 1.81 -10.41 -6.90
C GLY A 83 2.38 -9.00 -6.80
N ALA A 84 3.71 -8.85 -6.64
CA ALA A 84 4.30 -7.53 -6.43
C ALA A 84 4.12 -6.61 -7.63
N HIS A 85 3.45 -5.48 -7.42
CA HIS A 85 3.33 -4.40 -8.40
C HIS A 85 4.67 -3.72 -8.61
N MET A 86 5.15 -3.68 -9.86
CA MET A 86 6.47 -3.15 -10.16
C MET A 86 6.44 -1.90 -11.02
N MET A 87 5.51 -1.83 -11.97
CA MET A 87 5.46 -0.71 -12.92
C MET A 87 4.08 -0.52 -13.49
N ASP A 88 3.82 0.70 -13.94
CA ASP A 88 2.63 1.09 -14.68
C ASP A 88 3.03 1.74 -16.00
N TYR A 89 2.20 1.59 -17.03
CA TYR A 89 2.30 2.32 -18.28
C TYR A 89 0.98 3.02 -18.60
N GLY A 90 1.00 4.35 -18.65
CA GLY A 90 -0.18 5.18 -18.88
C GLY A 90 0.20 6.50 -19.54
N GLU A 91 -0.65 7.00 -20.45
CA GLU A 91 -0.42 8.29 -21.13
C GLU A 91 0.96 8.39 -21.82
N GLY A 92 1.50 7.28 -22.32
CA GLY A 92 2.82 7.22 -22.97
C GLY A 92 4.02 7.18 -22.01
N ASN A 93 3.78 7.15 -20.70
CA ASN A 93 4.83 7.21 -19.68
C ASN A 93 4.91 5.92 -18.85
N TRP A 94 6.14 5.54 -18.49
CA TRP A 94 6.41 4.46 -17.53
C TRP A 94 6.54 5.05 -16.13
N CYS A 95 5.85 4.44 -15.16
CA CYS A 95 6.01 4.69 -13.74
C CYS A 95 6.55 3.44 -13.06
N LEU A 96 7.50 3.62 -12.15
CA LEU A 96 8.09 2.55 -11.34
C LEU A 96 7.56 2.60 -9.91
N ALA A 97 7.30 1.44 -9.32
CA ALA A 97 7.23 1.26 -7.88
C ALA A 97 8.62 1.43 -7.25
N THR A 98 8.94 2.66 -6.80
CA THR A 98 10.31 3.03 -6.41
C THR A 98 10.83 2.23 -5.22
N SER A 99 9.91 1.73 -4.40
CA SER A 99 10.20 0.88 -3.24
C SER A 99 10.75 -0.51 -3.60
N LEU A 100 10.96 -0.85 -4.86
CA LEU A 100 11.53 -2.14 -5.30
C LEU A 100 12.97 -2.04 -5.82
N VAL A 101 13.55 -0.83 -5.86
CA VAL A 101 14.88 -0.60 -6.43
C VAL A 101 15.98 -1.12 -5.49
N GLU A 102 16.87 -1.95 -6.03
CA GLU A 102 17.99 -2.51 -5.28
C GLU A 102 18.93 -1.42 -4.74
N GLY A 103 19.48 -1.65 -3.55
CA GLY A 103 20.34 -0.69 -2.84
C GLY A 103 19.55 0.35 -2.03
N ASP A 104 18.27 0.57 -2.37
CA ASP A 104 17.27 1.27 -1.56
C ASP A 104 17.70 2.63 -0.96
N ASP A 105 18.63 3.31 -1.62
CA ASP A 105 19.13 4.62 -1.20
C ASP A 105 18.03 5.68 -1.29
N GLU A 106 17.59 6.20 -0.14
CA GLU A 106 16.57 7.25 -0.05
C GLU A 106 16.97 8.49 -0.87
N ASN A 107 18.27 8.74 -1.05
CA ASN A 107 18.78 9.88 -1.82
C ASN A 107 18.63 9.72 -3.34
N LEU A 108 18.15 8.56 -3.83
CA LEU A 108 17.72 8.42 -5.21
C LEU A 108 16.39 9.14 -5.49
N TRP A 109 15.62 9.45 -4.44
CA TRP A 109 14.24 9.88 -4.54
C TRP A 109 14.07 11.29 -3.99
N LYS A 110 13.53 12.16 -4.83
CA LYS A 110 13.02 13.46 -4.43
C LYS A 110 11.52 13.34 -4.23
N PHE A 111 11.10 13.07 -3.00
CA PHE A 111 9.68 13.09 -2.66
C PHE A 111 9.15 14.51 -2.80
N THR A 112 8.15 14.72 -3.66
CA THR A 112 7.66 16.06 -3.97
C THR A 112 6.23 16.31 -3.56
N GLU A 113 5.34 15.33 -3.69
CA GLU A 113 3.91 15.62 -3.65
C GLU A 113 3.01 14.42 -3.34
N HIS A 114 1.83 14.73 -2.81
CA HIS A 114 0.66 13.88 -2.71
C HIS A 114 -0.37 14.30 -3.75
N ILE A 115 -0.83 13.35 -4.57
CA ILE A 115 -1.84 13.57 -5.61
C ILE A 115 -3.08 12.71 -5.34
N PHE A 116 -4.24 13.19 -5.78
CA PHE A 116 -5.56 12.58 -5.60
C PHE A 116 -6.00 12.46 -4.14
N LEU A 117 -5.70 13.48 -3.32
CA LEU A 117 -6.07 13.47 -1.90
C LEU A 117 -7.58 13.58 -1.66
N ASP A 118 -8.36 14.20 -2.55
CA ASP A 118 -9.82 14.24 -2.39
C ASP A 118 -10.45 12.84 -2.37
N ALA A 119 -9.84 11.88 -3.08
CA ALA A 119 -10.29 10.50 -3.09
C ALA A 119 -10.10 9.75 -1.76
N THR A 120 -9.40 10.34 -0.80
CA THR A 120 -9.15 9.75 0.54
C THR A 120 -10.26 10.05 1.54
N GLY A 121 -11.01 11.14 1.35
CA GLY A 121 -12.00 11.65 2.31
C GLY A 121 -11.39 12.26 3.58
N ASP A 122 -10.44 11.58 4.21
CA ASP A 122 -9.82 11.96 5.49
C ASP A 122 -8.37 12.46 5.37
N GLY A 123 -7.88 12.67 4.16
CA GLY A 123 -6.48 13.00 3.85
C GLY A 123 -5.56 11.77 3.78
N GLY A 124 -6.00 10.62 4.28
CA GLY A 124 -5.25 9.38 4.24
C GLY A 124 -3.84 9.48 4.80
N VAL A 125 -2.92 8.72 4.18
CA VAL A 125 -1.49 8.82 4.49
C VAL A 125 -0.93 10.21 4.17
N GLY A 126 -1.51 10.92 3.20
CA GLY A 126 -1.10 12.30 2.90
C GLY A 126 -1.40 13.29 4.02
N GLY A 127 -2.44 13.07 4.82
CA GLY A 127 -2.69 13.85 6.04
C GLY A 127 -1.66 13.61 7.14
N LEU A 128 -0.90 12.51 7.06
CA LEU A 128 0.12 12.12 8.04
C LEU A 128 1.55 12.43 7.58
N LEU A 129 1.74 12.80 6.32
CA LEU A 129 3.03 13.08 5.71
C LEU A 129 3.02 14.51 5.16
N ASP A 130 3.53 15.45 5.95
CA ASP A 130 3.64 16.87 5.56
C ASP A 130 4.99 17.19 4.89
N GLU A 131 6.06 16.54 5.35
CA GLU A 131 7.42 16.77 4.90
C GLU A 131 8.27 15.50 5.00
N ILE A 132 9.33 15.37 4.20
CA ILE A 132 10.33 14.31 4.33
C ILE A 132 11.71 14.95 4.28
N ASN A 133 12.57 14.65 5.27
CA ASN A 133 13.90 15.24 5.39
C ASN A 133 13.90 16.78 5.32
N GLY A 134 12.91 17.42 5.95
CA GLY A 134 12.71 18.89 5.95
C GLY A 134 12.20 19.47 4.64
N SER A 135 11.94 18.64 3.62
CA SER A 135 11.30 19.08 2.36
C SER A 135 9.79 18.89 2.46
N LYS A 136 9.04 19.99 2.41
CA LYS A 136 7.57 19.99 2.38
C LYS A 136 7.07 19.27 1.11
N LEU A 137 6.02 18.48 1.27
CA LEU A 137 5.34 17.81 0.16
C LEU A 137 4.12 18.62 -0.26
N ASP A 138 4.00 18.88 -1.56
CA ASP A 138 2.82 19.51 -2.13
C ASP A 138 1.61 18.57 -1.98
N LYS A 139 0.40 19.14 -1.87
CA LYS A 139 -0.82 18.38 -1.61
C LYS A 139 -1.91 18.81 -2.57
N TRP A 140 -2.24 17.94 -3.51
CA TRP A 140 -3.18 18.22 -4.59
C TRP A 140 -4.47 17.43 -4.44
N LYS A 141 -5.59 18.09 -4.74
CA LYS A 141 -6.92 17.45 -4.72
C LYS A 141 -6.98 16.29 -5.70
N GLU A 142 -6.50 16.51 -6.92
CA GLU A 142 -6.38 15.53 -7.98
C GLU A 142 -4.93 15.40 -8.46
N ARG A 143 -4.67 15.45 -9.77
CA ARG A 143 -3.40 15.04 -10.36
C ARG A 143 -2.23 15.98 -10.08
N ASP A 144 -2.47 17.26 -9.97
CA ASP A 144 -1.42 18.30 -9.93
C ASP A 144 -1.98 19.64 -9.43
N GLU A 145 -1.14 20.67 -9.46
CA GLU A 145 -1.45 22.04 -9.03
C GLU A 145 -2.71 22.65 -9.69
N SER A 146 -3.02 22.25 -10.93
CA SER A 146 -4.19 22.78 -11.65
C SER A 146 -5.52 22.35 -11.01
N SER A 147 -5.49 21.27 -10.23
CA SER A 147 -6.64 20.80 -9.45
C SER A 147 -6.87 21.58 -8.15
N GLY A 148 -5.93 22.45 -7.78
CA GLY A 148 -5.94 23.20 -6.54
C GLY A 148 -5.38 22.43 -5.34
N GLU A 149 -4.91 23.20 -4.35
CA GLU A 149 -4.38 22.65 -3.11
C GLU A 149 -5.45 21.88 -2.34
N TRP A 150 -5.09 20.71 -1.84
CA TRP A 150 -5.88 19.98 -0.87
C TRP A 150 -5.67 20.59 0.50
N MET A 151 -6.78 20.89 1.19
CA MET A 151 -6.78 21.41 2.54
C MET A 151 -7.45 20.42 3.49
N PRO A 152 -6.92 20.22 4.70
CA PRO A 152 -7.57 19.41 5.72
C PRO A 152 -8.96 19.97 6.01
N SER A 153 -10.00 19.13 5.86
CA SER A 153 -11.34 19.53 6.28
C SER A 153 -11.44 19.45 7.80
N PRO A 154 -11.86 20.52 8.51
CA PRO A 154 -12.02 20.51 9.98
C PRO A 154 -13.10 19.53 10.47
N SER A 155 -13.90 18.98 9.55
CA SER A 155 -14.99 18.05 9.79
C SER A 155 -14.69 16.61 9.36
N SER A 156 -13.44 16.16 9.28
CA SER A 156 -13.14 14.71 9.27
C SER A 156 -13.40 14.09 10.65
N SER A 157 -14.46 14.55 11.31
CA SER A 157 -14.99 14.02 12.54
C SER A 157 -15.28 12.54 12.34
N GLN A 158 -14.90 11.78 13.35
CA GLN A 158 -15.08 10.33 13.43
C GLN A 158 -16.51 9.99 13.02
N SER A 159 -16.72 9.58 11.76
CA SER A 159 -18.01 9.05 11.36
C SER A 159 -18.14 7.70 12.05
N THR A 160 -18.86 7.66 13.16
CA THR A 160 -19.29 6.42 13.80
C THR A 160 -20.23 5.73 12.82
N SER A 161 -19.67 4.90 11.95
CA SER A 161 -20.46 4.07 11.04
C SER A 161 -21.29 3.12 11.90
N SER A 162 -22.62 3.30 11.89
CA SER A 162 -23.59 2.38 12.47
C SER A 162 -23.72 1.08 11.67
N SER A 163 -22.96 0.94 10.58
CA SER A 163 -22.91 -0.29 9.79
C SER A 163 -22.36 -1.44 10.63
N THR A 164 -23.02 -2.58 10.54
CA THR A 164 -22.60 -3.84 11.17
C THR A 164 -21.59 -4.61 10.34
N ALA A 165 -21.42 -4.25 9.06
CA ALA A 165 -20.49 -4.87 8.13
C ALA A 165 -19.71 -3.82 7.32
N LEU A 166 -18.43 -4.09 7.08
CA LEU A 166 -17.55 -3.32 6.21
C LEU A 166 -17.22 -4.15 4.96
N GLN A 167 -17.48 -3.60 3.78
CA GLN A 167 -17.15 -4.27 2.53
C GLN A 167 -15.67 -4.07 2.19
N ALA A 168 -15.05 -5.09 1.58
CA ALA A 168 -13.69 -5.02 1.10
C ALA A 168 -13.59 -5.68 -0.29
N SER A 169 -12.84 -5.07 -1.18
CA SER A 169 -12.60 -5.62 -2.51
C SER A 169 -11.31 -5.15 -3.17
N CYS A 170 -10.77 -6.01 -4.04
CA CYS A 170 -9.78 -5.58 -5.02
C CYS A 170 -10.45 -4.78 -6.15
N TYR A 171 -9.67 -4.02 -6.90
CA TYR A 171 -10.20 -3.14 -7.94
C TYR A 171 -11.03 -3.87 -9.01
N CYS A 172 -10.59 -5.04 -9.48
CA CYS A 172 -11.31 -5.81 -10.48
C CYS A 172 -12.55 -6.56 -9.95
N LYS A 173 -12.84 -6.46 -8.64
CA LYS A 173 -13.93 -7.16 -7.95
C LYS A 173 -13.89 -8.71 -8.02
N GLY A 174 -12.79 -9.29 -8.50
CA GLY A 174 -12.58 -10.74 -8.48
C GLY A 174 -12.34 -11.30 -7.06
N VAL A 175 -12.00 -10.44 -6.11
CA VAL A 175 -11.94 -10.72 -4.67
C VAL A 175 -12.81 -9.69 -3.97
N GLN A 176 -13.81 -10.18 -3.21
CA GLN A 176 -14.78 -9.41 -2.45
C GLN A 176 -15.17 -10.20 -1.20
N PHE A 177 -15.34 -9.50 -0.08
CA PHE A 177 -15.77 -10.07 1.19
C PHE A 177 -16.29 -8.96 2.12
N SER A 178 -17.02 -9.35 3.16
CA SER A 178 -17.48 -8.45 4.22
C SER A 178 -16.80 -8.77 5.55
N ILE A 179 -16.52 -7.74 6.33
CA ILE A 179 -15.91 -7.81 7.66
C ILE A 179 -16.95 -7.38 8.69
N SER A 180 -17.22 -8.19 9.70
CA SER A 180 -18.10 -7.81 10.81
C SER A 180 -17.40 -6.91 11.82
N ARG A 181 -18.18 -6.19 12.64
CA ARG A 181 -17.64 -5.54 13.86
C ARG A 181 -17.04 -6.61 14.80
N PRO A 182 -15.99 -6.27 15.56
CA PRO A 182 -15.55 -7.13 16.64
C PRO A 182 -16.64 -7.24 17.73
N THR A 183 -16.71 -8.39 18.38
CA THR A 183 -17.49 -8.62 19.60
C THR A 183 -16.54 -8.64 20.81
N PRO A 184 -17.02 -8.58 22.06
CA PRO A 184 -16.16 -8.47 23.25
C PRO A 184 -15.02 -9.51 23.34
N ASN A 185 -15.24 -10.73 22.82
CA ASN A 185 -14.29 -11.85 22.86
C ASN A 185 -13.47 -12.01 21.57
N THR A 186 -13.75 -11.20 20.54
CA THR A 186 -13.13 -11.36 19.22
C THR A 186 -11.61 -11.12 19.23
N HIS A 187 -11.10 -10.37 20.19
CA HIS A 187 -9.67 -10.08 20.33
C HIS A 187 -8.93 -11.06 21.25
N ASP A 188 -9.61 -12.03 21.87
CA ASP A 188 -8.99 -13.01 22.75
C ASP A 188 -7.88 -13.87 22.09
N PRO A 189 -7.94 -14.23 20.78
CA PRO A 189 -6.83 -14.89 20.12
C PRO A 189 -5.69 -13.94 19.70
N ALA A 190 -5.88 -12.62 19.80
CA ALA A 190 -4.89 -11.64 19.36
C ALA A 190 -3.80 -11.45 20.43
N PRO A 191 -2.51 -11.42 20.03
CA PRO A 191 -1.45 -10.95 20.91
C PRO A 191 -1.76 -9.56 21.47
N GLU A 192 -1.35 -9.27 22.72
CA GLU A 192 -1.64 -8.00 23.39
C GLU A 192 -1.21 -6.77 22.56
N ASN A 193 -0.09 -6.87 21.84
CA ASN A 193 0.43 -5.80 20.98
C ASN A 193 -0.31 -5.62 19.63
N LEU A 194 -1.36 -6.43 19.39
CA LEU A 194 -2.28 -6.37 18.25
C LEU A 194 -3.75 -6.21 18.71
N THR A 195 -3.98 -5.90 19.99
CA THR A 195 -5.31 -5.67 20.55
C THR A 195 -5.57 -4.17 20.64
N PRO A 196 -6.71 -3.67 20.11
CA PRO A 196 -7.08 -2.26 20.22
C PRO A 196 -7.59 -1.91 21.61
N THR A 197 -7.45 -0.64 21.97
CA THR A 197 -8.01 -0.04 23.19
C THR A 197 -9.53 0.02 23.10
N ASP A 198 -10.06 0.51 21.98
CA ASP A 198 -11.48 0.40 21.64
C ASP A 198 -11.78 -0.99 21.07
N ARG A 199 -12.35 -1.85 21.92
CA ARG A 199 -12.67 -3.25 21.58
C ARG A 199 -13.73 -3.37 20.46
N ASN A 200 -14.41 -2.29 20.05
CA ASN A 200 -15.33 -2.26 18.91
C ASN A 200 -14.65 -1.95 17.55
N LYS A 201 -13.33 -1.77 17.55
CA LYS A 201 -12.51 -1.54 16.36
C LYS A 201 -11.56 -2.70 16.11
N TRP A 202 -11.07 -2.78 14.89
CA TRP A 202 -9.97 -3.67 14.50
C TRP A 202 -8.64 -2.94 14.64
N PHE A 203 -7.60 -3.64 15.06
CA PHE A 203 -6.28 -3.04 15.16
C PHE A 203 -5.67 -2.87 13.77
N ALA A 204 -4.95 -1.77 13.55
CA ALA A 204 -4.27 -1.47 12.30
C ALA A 204 -2.86 -0.93 12.52
N VAL A 205 -1.94 -1.26 11.62
CA VAL A 205 -0.55 -0.80 11.66
C VAL A 205 -0.05 -0.41 10.27
N PHE A 206 0.92 0.49 10.24
CA PHE A 206 1.79 0.67 9.09
C PHE A 206 3.06 -0.17 9.28
N CYS A 207 3.32 -1.08 8.35
CA CYS A 207 4.47 -1.98 8.32
C CYS A 207 5.51 -1.51 7.31
N PHE A 208 6.77 -1.51 7.75
CA PHE A 208 7.95 -1.08 6.98
C PHE A 208 8.93 -2.23 6.71
N CYS A 209 8.55 -3.49 6.97
CA CYS A 209 9.46 -4.61 6.75
C CYS A 209 9.82 -4.77 5.27
N THR A 210 11.05 -5.22 5.02
CA THR A 210 11.56 -5.41 3.66
C THR A 210 10.69 -6.37 2.85
N SER A 211 10.17 -7.43 3.48
CA SER A 211 9.34 -8.40 2.76
C SER A 211 7.96 -7.86 2.38
N CYS A 212 7.33 -7.00 3.20
CA CYS A 212 6.09 -6.33 2.82
C CYS A 212 6.35 -5.32 1.71
N ARG A 213 7.42 -4.53 1.82
CA ARG A 213 7.84 -3.59 0.78
C ARG A 213 8.02 -4.27 -0.58
N LEU A 214 8.77 -5.37 -0.62
CA LEU A 214 9.03 -6.12 -1.86
C LEU A 214 7.81 -6.91 -2.38
N ALA A 215 6.84 -7.21 -1.51
CA ALA A 215 5.61 -7.91 -1.88
C ALA A 215 4.53 -6.98 -2.43
N SER A 216 4.43 -5.75 -1.90
CA SER A 216 3.38 -4.80 -2.30
C SER A 216 3.86 -3.79 -3.35
N GLY A 217 5.17 -3.57 -3.47
CA GLY A 217 5.72 -2.49 -4.26
C GLY A 217 5.68 -1.12 -3.55
N CYS A 218 5.38 -1.08 -2.25
CA CYS A 218 5.26 0.17 -1.50
C CYS A 218 5.97 0.08 -0.15
N ALA A 219 6.75 1.10 0.20
CA ALA A 219 7.46 1.19 1.48
C ALA A 219 6.52 1.25 2.70
N ILE A 220 5.26 1.64 2.50
CA ILE A 220 4.24 1.74 3.55
C ILE A 220 3.17 0.68 3.29
N MET A 221 3.20 -0.41 4.06
CA MET A 221 2.18 -1.45 3.96
C MET A 221 1.19 -1.37 5.15
N PRO A 222 -0.06 -0.94 4.92
CA PRO A 222 -1.08 -0.88 5.96
C PRO A 222 -1.79 -2.23 6.11
N TRP A 223 -1.73 -2.80 7.30
CA TRP A 223 -2.41 -4.05 7.67
C TRP A 223 -3.45 -3.79 8.76
N THR A 224 -4.62 -4.43 8.65
CA THR A 224 -5.55 -4.62 9.76
C THR A 224 -5.62 -6.09 10.14
N PHE A 225 -5.73 -6.38 11.43
CA PHE A 225 -5.66 -7.73 11.99
C PHE A 225 -7.05 -8.22 12.32
N LEU A 226 -7.50 -9.25 11.60
CA LEU A 226 -8.85 -9.79 11.73
C LEU A 226 -8.81 -11.25 12.18
N THR A 227 -9.84 -11.68 12.89
CA THR A 227 -10.11 -13.11 13.02
C THR A 227 -10.79 -13.61 11.76
N THR A 228 -10.51 -14.86 11.38
CA THR A 228 -11.03 -15.46 10.13
C THR A 228 -12.55 -15.65 10.14
N ASP A 229 -13.18 -15.77 11.32
CA ASP A 229 -14.63 -15.86 11.51
C ASP A 229 -15.34 -14.49 11.40
N ALA A 230 -14.60 -13.38 11.52
CA ALA A 230 -15.15 -12.04 11.29
C ALA A 230 -15.26 -11.69 9.79
N ILE A 231 -14.77 -12.55 8.91
CA ILE A 231 -14.78 -12.33 7.47
C ILE A 231 -15.73 -13.33 6.81
N THR A 232 -16.72 -12.81 6.11
CA THR A 232 -17.69 -13.59 5.32
C THR A 232 -17.45 -13.37 3.83
N LEU A 233 -17.27 -14.46 3.11
CA LEU A 233 -17.11 -14.44 1.65
C LEU A 233 -18.46 -14.30 0.95
N LEU A 234 -18.47 -13.97 -0.35
CA LEU A 234 -19.71 -13.75 -1.11
C LEU A 234 -20.66 -14.95 -1.14
N ASP A 235 -20.12 -16.17 -0.99
CA ASP A 235 -20.89 -17.42 -0.91
C ASP A 235 -21.41 -17.71 0.51
N GLY A 236 -21.21 -16.79 1.46
CA GLY A 236 -21.60 -16.92 2.86
C GLY A 236 -20.65 -17.78 3.71
N SER A 237 -19.61 -18.35 3.11
CA SER A 237 -18.63 -19.18 3.84
C SER A 237 -17.63 -18.32 4.63
N PRO A 238 -17.02 -18.89 5.69
CA PRO A 238 -15.95 -18.21 6.40
C PRO A 238 -14.73 -18.01 5.51
N TYR A 239 -13.82 -17.15 5.94
CA TYR A 239 -12.60 -16.87 5.22
C TYR A 239 -11.76 -18.12 4.93
N ARG A 240 -11.25 -18.17 3.70
CA ARG A 240 -10.19 -19.09 3.26
C ARG A 240 -9.16 -18.28 2.47
N PRO A 241 -7.87 -18.66 2.44
CA PRO A 241 -6.85 -17.89 1.72
C PRO A 241 -7.08 -17.80 0.20
N VAL A 242 -7.66 -18.85 -0.41
CA VAL A 242 -7.88 -18.94 -1.86
C VAL A 242 -9.37 -18.95 -2.16
N PHE A 243 -9.85 -17.85 -2.74
CA PHE A 243 -11.24 -17.65 -3.17
C PHE A 243 -11.28 -16.61 -4.29
N GLY A 244 -12.34 -16.64 -5.10
CA GLY A 244 -12.46 -15.74 -6.25
C GLY A 244 -11.22 -15.83 -7.14
N THR A 245 -10.57 -14.69 -7.37
CA THR A 245 -9.31 -14.61 -8.14
C THR A 245 -8.04 -14.58 -7.28
N ALA A 246 -8.15 -14.81 -5.96
CA ALA A 246 -6.99 -14.82 -5.08
C ALA A 246 -6.01 -15.95 -5.44
N LYS A 247 -4.72 -15.62 -5.55
CA LYS A 247 -3.61 -16.55 -5.65
C LYS A 247 -2.80 -16.51 -4.36
N LEU A 248 -2.25 -17.65 -3.98
CA LEU A 248 -1.40 -17.79 -2.80
C LEU A 248 0.06 -17.94 -3.22
N TYR A 249 0.94 -17.22 -2.53
CA TYR A 249 2.39 -17.34 -2.61
C TYR A 249 2.95 -17.61 -1.21
N GLU A 250 3.60 -18.75 -1.02
CA GLU A 250 4.35 -19.04 0.20
C GLU A 250 5.69 -18.32 0.14
N SER A 251 5.82 -17.21 0.89
CA SER A 251 7.04 -16.40 0.84
C SER A 251 8.19 -16.96 1.68
N SER A 252 7.85 -17.78 2.67
CA SER A 252 8.77 -18.58 3.49
C SER A 252 7.95 -19.62 4.23
N ARG A 253 8.61 -20.64 4.81
CA ARG A 253 7.91 -21.67 5.60
C ARG A 253 6.97 -21.05 6.63
N GLY A 254 5.70 -21.43 6.59
CA GLY A 254 4.66 -20.97 7.50
C GLY A 254 4.18 -19.53 7.28
N ILE A 255 4.66 -18.87 6.22
CA ILE A 255 4.22 -17.53 5.81
C ILE A 255 3.66 -17.56 4.40
N ALA A 256 2.35 -17.37 4.30
CA ALA A 256 1.67 -17.23 3.02
C ALA A 256 1.18 -15.80 2.80
N ARG A 257 1.24 -15.35 1.54
CA ARG A 257 0.73 -14.06 1.08
C ARG A 257 -0.27 -14.31 -0.03
N THR A 258 -1.36 -13.58 -0.04
CA THR A 258 -2.36 -13.67 -1.10
C THR A 258 -2.46 -12.38 -1.87
N PHE A 259 -2.65 -12.50 -3.18
CA PHE A 259 -2.82 -11.39 -4.10
C PHE A 259 -3.91 -11.72 -5.14
N CYS A 260 -4.54 -10.71 -5.73
CA CYS A 260 -5.49 -10.94 -6.81
C CYS A 260 -4.74 -11.34 -8.09
N GLY A 261 -4.97 -12.54 -8.60
CA GLY A 261 -4.36 -13.04 -9.82
C GLY A 261 -4.77 -12.31 -11.10
N THR A 262 -5.79 -11.43 -11.03
CA THR A 262 -6.27 -10.62 -12.16
C THR A 262 -5.70 -9.20 -12.12
N CYS A 263 -5.83 -8.47 -11.01
CA CYS A 263 -5.41 -7.06 -10.92
C CYS A 263 -4.16 -6.81 -10.08
N GLY A 264 -3.61 -7.85 -9.45
CA GLY A 264 -2.37 -7.80 -8.66
C GLY A 264 -2.51 -7.32 -7.23
N ALA A 265 -3.70 -6.83 -6.82
CA ALA A 265 -3.94 -6.31 -5.48
C ALA A 265 -3.42 -7.23 -4.37
N THR A 266 -2.57 -6.69 -3.50
CA THR A 266 -2.18 -7.35 -2.25
C THR A 266 -3.43 -7.55 -1.41
N LEU A 267 -3.66 -8.78 -0.95
CA LEU A 267 -4.89 -9.12 -0.22
C LEU A 267 -4.63 -9.37 1.25
N ALA A 268 -3.82 -10.38 1.56
CA ALA A 268 -3.63 -10.83 2.93
C ALA A 268 -2.22 -11.38 3.20
N TYR A 269 -1.86 -11.35 4.48
CA TYR A 269 -0.70 -12.04 5.04
C TYR A 269 -1.16 -13.05 6.08
N HIS A 270 -0.59 -14.25 6.01
CA HIS A 270 -0.84 -15.37 6.90
C HIS A 270 0.45 -15.80 7.58
N THR A 271 0.35 -16.17 8.85
CA THR A 271 1.43 -16.82 9.60
C THR A 271 0.88 -17.95 10.43
N ASP A 272 1.57 -19.09 10.44
CA ASP A 272 1.25 -20.22 11.30
C ASP A 272 1.37 -19.87 12.80
N GLU A 273 2.08 -18.79 13.15
CA GLU A 273 2.23 -18.30 14.52
C GLU A 273 0.93 -17.71 15.10
N ARG A 274 -0.04 -17.36 14.25
CA ARG A 274 -1.33 -16.75 14.66
C ARG A 274 -2.49 -17.49 14.02
N PRO A 275 -2.75 -18.75 14.41
CA PRO A 275 -3.83 -19.54 13.84
C PRO A 275 -5.19 -18.87 14.07
N GLY A 276 -6.05 -18.87 13.06
CA GLY A 276 -7.37 -18.24 13.11
C GLY A 276 -7.38 -16.73 12.90
N MET A 277 -6.21 -16.09 12.72
CA MET A 277 -6.09 -14.68 12.35
C MET A 277 -5.54 -14.49 10.94
N VAL A 278 -5.83 -13.34 10.36
CA VAL A 278 -5.33 -12.91 9.07
C VAL A 278 -5.09 -11.40 9.06
N ASP A 279 -4.01 -10.98 8.40
CA ASP A 279 -3.72 -9.57 8.21
C ASP A 279 -4.29 -9.17 6.84
N ILE A 280 -5.29 -8.28 6.81
CA ILE A 280 -5.93 -7.81 5.58
C ILE A 280 -5.36 -6.45 5.16
N ALA A 281 -5.07 -6.32 3.87
CA ALA A 281 -4.55 -5.10 3.28
C ALA A 281 -5.61 -3.99 3.33
N VAL A 282 -5.33 -2.89 4.03
CA VAL A 282 -6.32 -1.84 4.30
C VAL A 282 -6.79 -1.13 3.02
N GLY A 283 -5.96 -1.10 1.98
CA GLY A 283 -6.35 -0.52 0.69
C GLY A 283 -7.50 -1.24 -0.03
N LEU A 284 -7.93 -2.41 0.46
CA LEU A 284 -9.11 -3.11 -0.04
C LEU A 284 -10.42 -2.59 0.53
N LEU A 285 -10.41 -1.94 1.69
CA LEU A 285 -11.62 -1.56 2.41
C LEU A 285 -12.42 -0.53 1.60
N GLU A 286 -13.71 -0.77 1.43
CA GLU A 286 -14.61 0.12 0.71
C GLU A 286 -15.18 1.17 1.67
N THR A 287 -14.44 2.25 1.85
CA THR A 287 -14.73 3.29 2.84
C THR A 287 -14.74 4.66 2.18
N LYS A 288 -15.45 5.62 2.81
CA LYS A 288 -15.34 7.04 2.42
C LYS A 288 -14.03 7.67 2.88
N ASN A 289 -13.48 7.16 3.98
CA ASN A 289 -12.30 7.67 4.68
C ASN A 289 -11.21 6.61 4.63
N SER A 290 -10.09 6.90 3.99
CA SER A 290 -9.07 5.89 3.68
C SER A 290 -8.36 5.31 4.92
N LEU A 291 -8.22 6.05 6.03
CA LEU A 291 -7.75 5.51 7.31
C LEU A 291 -8.87 4.81 8.08
N ASP A 292 -10.13 5.08 7.76
CA ASP A 292 -11.34 4.58 8.42
C ASP A 292 -11.21 4.40 9.95
N ARG A 293 -10.95 5.52 10.65
CA ARG A 293 -10.84 5.55 12.12
C ARG A 293 -12.14 5.14 12.84
N GLY A 294 -13.24 4.94 12.11
CA GLY A 294 -14.51 4.42 12.63
C GLY A 294 -14.51 2.90 12.79
N TRP A 295 -13.75 2.17 11.96
CA TRP A 295 -13.55 0.72 12.02
C TRP A 295 -12.19 0.32 12.56
N LEU A 296 -11.17 1.17 12.37
CA LEU A 296 -9.78 0.85 12.65
C LEU A 296 -9.23 1.71 13.79
N GLU A 297 -8.53 1.06 14.73
CA GLU A 297 -7.64 1.72 15.67
C GLU A 297 -6.19 1.57 15.21
N TRP A 298 -5.57 2.68 14.82
CA TRP A 298 -4.20 2.69 14.33
C TRP A 298 -3.19 2.72 15.46
N ARG A 299 -2.14 1.90 15.38
CA ARG A 299 -1.00 2.01 16.28
C ARG A 299 -0.22 3.29 16.03
N THR A 300 -0.26 4.20 17.00
CA THR A 300 0.35 5.55 16.89
C THR A 300 1.73 5.68 17.53
N HIS A 301 2.14 4.76 18.40
CA HIS A 301 3.40 4.90 19.15
C HIS A 301 4.63 4.28 18.46
N ARG A 302 4.43 3.37 17.48
CA ARG A 302 5.52 2.70 16.75
C ARG A 302 5.03 2.12 15.41
N LEU A 303 5.86 2.16 14.38
CA LEU A 303 5.62 1.46 13.11
C LEU A 303 6.01 -0.03 13.24
N ALA A 304 5.32 -0.92 12.50
CA ALA A 304 5.69 -2.33 12.47
C ALA A 304 7.01 -2.52 11.71
N LYS A 305 7.98 -3.21 12.34
CA LYS A 305 9.30 -3.50 11.77
C LYS A 305 10.02 -2.25 11.25
N GLU A 306 9.97 -1.18 12.03
CA GLU A 306 10.54 0.13 11.67
C GLU A 306 12.08 0.13 11.57
N GLU A 307 12.71 -0.89 12.16
CA GLU A 307 14.12 -1.21 12.01
C GLU A 307 14.52 -1.60 10.58
N ASP A 308 13.59 -2.17 9.80
CA ASP A 308 13.84 -2.58 8.40
C ASP A 308 13.64 -1.41 7.41
N ALA A 309 13.17 -0.25 7.88
CA ALA A 309 12.83 0.88 7.03
C ALA A 309 14.08 1.46 6.36
N VAL A 310 14.19 1.28 5.05
CA VAL A 310 15.29 1.81 4.22
C VAL A 310 15.20 3.33 3.98
N TRP A 311 13.99 3.89 4.04
CA TRP A 311 13.74 5.34 3.88
C TRP A 311 13.48 5.96 5.25
N HIS A 312 14.54 6.48 5.86
CA HIS A 312 14.52 6.94 7.25
C HIS A 312 13.77 8.26 7.40
N GLY A 313 13.87 9.15 6.41
CA GLY A 313 13.08 10.38 6.35
C GLY A 313 11.59 10.08 6.29
N LEU A 314 11.18 9.21 5.37
CA LEU A 314 9.79 8.77 5.24
C LEU A 314 9.26 8.14 6.54
N LYS A 315 10.02 7.21 7.13
CA LYS A 315 9.68 6.58 8.41
C LYS A 315 9.46 7.63 9.50
N SER A 316 10.40 8.55 9.65
CA SER A 316 10.38 9.55 10.74
C SER A 316 9.19 10.49 10.60
N SER A 317 8.91 10.94 9.38
CA SER A 317 7.75 11.76 9.06
C SER A 317 6.43 11.07 9.40
N LEU A 318 6.26 9.81 8.95
CA LEU A 318 5.03 9.07 9.24
C LEU A 318 4.81 8.85 10.74
N LYS A 319 5.89 8.57 11.49
CA LYS A 319 5.83 8.45 12.96
C LYS A 319 5.33 9.74 13.61
N GLU A 320 5.79 10.88 13.13
CA GLU A 320 5.37 12.18 13.65
C GLU A 320 3.89 12.45 13.31
N GLY A 321 3.47 12.22 12.07
CA GLY A 321 2.06 12.33 11.68
C GLY A 321 1.13 11.42 12.49
N LEU A 322 1.56 10.19 12.76
CA LEU A 322 0.79 9.24 13.58
C LEU A 322 0.59 9.70 15.03
N ARG A 323 1.55 10.43 15.61
CA ARG A 323 1.39 10.96 16.98
C ARG A 323 0.25 11.96 17.07
N LYS A 324 0.02 12.74 16.00
CA LYS A 324 -1.09 13.69 15.88
C LYS A 324 -2.47 13.02 15.80
N LEU A 325 -2.54 11.70 15.57
CA LEU A 325 -3.81 10.95 15.60
C LEU A 325 -4.27 10.56 17.01
N LYS A 326 -3.44 10.77 18.04
CA LYS A 326 -3.83 10.50 19.45
C LYS A 326 -4.74 11.59 20.02
N ASP A 327 -4.71 12.78 19.43
CA ASP A 327 -5.54 13.92 19.77
C ASP A 327 -6.82 13.95 18.91
#